data_AF-A0A833G1R4-F1
#
_entry.id   AF-A0A833G1R4-F1
#
_cell.length_a   1.000
_cell.length_b   1.000
_cell.length_c   1.000
_cell.angle_alpha   90.00
_cell.angle_beta   90.00
_cell.angle_gamma   90.00
#
_symmetry.space_group_name_H-M   'P 1'
#
loop_
_entity.id
_entity.type
_entity.pdbx_description
1 polymer ?
#
loop_
_entity_poly.entity_id
_entity_poly.type
_entity_poly.pdbx_seq_one_letter_code
_entity_poly.pdbx_strand_id
1 'polypeptide(L)'
;MPTSWSGWDAGCASGSRGGGKGRLSDLLEIFTSTALYAAAIRLALPVFFAALGEVFAERSGLVNVGLEGMMLMAAFGGVLGSDLTGSPVLGLLLGLVFTLVIASIQAFVAINLGGDQIVSGIALNIAVLGLTAYLSRAIWEGGNVPQVDGFPTLDPPVLSDIPILGPIVFE
;
A
#
# COMPACT_ATOMS: atom_id res chain seq x y z
N MET A 1 12.38 42.60 -1.02
CA MET A 1 13.17 42.47 -2.25
C MET A 1 14.65 42.52 -1.91
N PRO A 2 15.37 41.39 -1.90
CA PRO A 2 16.83 41.34 -2.03
C PRO A 2 17.23 41.08 -3.49
N THR A 3 18.21 41.83 -3.99
CA THR A 3 18.74 41.79 -5.36
C THR A 3 20.19 41.29 -5.34
N SER A 4 20.41 39.99 -5.51
CA SER A 4 21.73 39.45 -5.91
C SER A 4 21.57 38.07 -6.54
N TRP A 5 21.69 38.03 -7.86
CA TRP A 5 21.56 36.85 -8.73
C TRP A 5 22.90 36.13 -8.92
N SER A 6 23.65 35.85 -7.85
CA SER A 6 25.00 35.23 -7.91
C SER A 6 25.07 33.83 -7.29
N GLY A 7 23.93 33.18 -7.04
CA GLY A 7 23.85 31.88 -6.35
C GLY A 7 23.65 30.65 -7.25
N TRP A 8 23.47 30.81 -8.56
CA TRP A 8 23.04 29.70 -9.44
C TRP A 8 24.20 28.94 -10.11
N ASP A 9 25.42 29.46 -10.10
CA ASP A 9 26.55 28.88 -10.86
C ASP A 9 27.40 27.88 -10.07
N ALA A 10 27.14 27.70 -8.76
CA ALA A 10 27.99 26.87 -7.88
C ALA A 10 27.53 25.41 -7.72
N GLY A 11 26.37 25.02 -8.25
CA GLY A 11 25.79 23.69 -8.03
C GLY A 11 26.00 22.66 -9.15
N CYS A 12 26.42 23.08 -10.35
CA CYS A 12 26.45 22.23 -11.55
C CYS A 12 27.84 21.63 -11.87
N ALA A 13 28.71 21.48 -10.88
CA ALA A 13 30.05 20.92 -11.07
C ALA A 13 30.33 19.76 -10.10
N SER A 14 29.52 18.70 -10.16
CA SER A 14 29.91 17.38 -9.65
C SER A 14 29.15 16.27 -10.38
N GLY A 15 29.15 16.31 -11.71
CA GLY A 15 28.83 15.15 -12.52
C GLY A 15 30.02 14.21 -12.51
N SER A 16 30.08 13.31 -11.53
CA SER A 16 31.01 12.17 -11.55
C SER A 16 30.78 11.37 -12.82
N ARG A 17 31.63 11.61 -13.83
CA ARG A 17 31.79 10.71 -14.99
C ARG A 17 32.59 9.49 -14.53
N GLY A 18 31.96 8.64 -13.72
CA GLY A 18 32.45 7.31 -13.37
C GLY A 18 32.09 6.32 -14.48
N GLY A 19 33.11 5.75 -15.13
CA GLY A 19 32.98 4.87 -16.29
C GLY A 19 32.08 3.65 -16.07
N GLY A 20 31.59 3.07 -17.17
CA GLY A 20 30.58 2.01 -17.22
C GLY A 20 30.83 0.71 -16.43
N LYS A 21 31.95 0.58 -15.72
CA LYS A 21 32.17 -0.46 -14.70
C LYS A 21 31.42 -0.18 -13.39
N GLY A 22 31.27 1.09 -12.99
CA GLY A 22 30.51 1.48 -11.79
C GLY A 22 29.01 1.25 -11.97
N ARG A 23 28.45 1.59 -13.13
CA ARG A 23 27.02 1.33 -13.43
C ARG A 23 26.64 -0.15 -13.36
N LEU A 24 27.49 -1.06 -13.81
CA LEU A 24 27.19 -2.49 -13.76
C LEU A 24 27.32 -3.05 -12.33
N SER A 25 28.29 -2.59 -11.54
CA SER A 25 28.38 -2.97 -10.12
C SER A 25 27.19 -2.45 -9.33
N ASP A 26 26.78 -1.19 -9.55
CA ASP A 26 25.62 -0.60 -8.87
C ASP A 26 24.33 -1.37 -9.21
N LEU A 27 24.16 -1.79 -10.47
CA LEU A 27 23.04 -2.63 -10.87
C LEU A 27 23.09 -4.01 -10.21
N LEU A 28 24.26 -4.65 -10.16
CA LEU A 28 24.43 -5.95 -9.51
C LEU A 28 24.22 -5.88 -7.99
N GLU A 29 24.58 -4.77 -7.36
CA GLU A 29 24.30 -4.51 -5.94
C GLU A 29 22.80 -4.40 -5.68
N ILE A 30 22.05 -3.70 -6.54
CA ILE A 30 20.58 -3.64 -6.44
C ILE A 30 19.98 -5.05 -6.54
N PHE A 31 20.41 -5.86 -7.51
CA PHE A 31 19.89 -7.23 -7.67
C PHE A 31 20.30 -8.18 -6.54
N THR A 32 21.36 -7.88 -5.78
CA THR A 32 21.81 -8.71 -4.65
C THR A 32 21.31 -8.16 -3.30
N SER A 33 20.60 -7.03 -3.30
CA SER A 33 20.16 -6.35 -2.09
C SER A 33 19.01 -7.08 -1.40
N THR A 34 19.21 -7.48 -0.14
CA THR A 34 18.17 -8.07 0.72
C THR A 34 17.01 -7.10 0.95
N ALA A 35 17.28 -5.80 1.06
CA ALA A 35 16.25 -4.77 1.24
C ALA A 35 15.29 -4.67 0.05
N LEU A 36 15.76 -4.91 -1.17
CA LEU A 36 14.90 -4.96 -2.36
C LEU A 36 13.90 -6.11 -2.24
N TYR A 37 14.38 -7.30 -1.85
CA TYR A 37 13.55 -8.49 -1.69
C TYR A 37 12.57 -8.36 -0.51
N ALA A 38 13.00 -7.80 0.62
CA ALA A 38 12.13 -7.53 1.76
C ALA A 38 10.99 -6.57 1.38
N ALA A 39 11.30 -5.45 0.72
CA ALA A 39 10.30 -4.51 0.22
C ALA A 39 9.35 -5.16 -0.81
N ALA A 40 9.88 -5.97 -1.73
CA ALA A 40 9.07 -6.68 -2.72
C ALA A 40 8.06 -7.61 -2.06
N ILE A 41 8.47 -8.40 -1.06
CA ILE A 41 7.58 -9.30 -0.32
C ILE A 41 6.55 -8.50 0.48
N ARG A 42 6.97 -7.44 1.19
CA ARG A 42 6.07 -6.59 1.99
C ARG A 42 4.96 -5.96 1.16
N LEU A 43 5.27 -5.55 -0.08
CA LEU A 43 4.30 -4.97 -1.01
C LEU A 43 3.45 -6.02 -1.72
N ALA A 44 4.02 -7.21 -1.99
CA ALA A 44 3.31 -8.30 -2.67
C ALA A 44 2.30 -9.00 -1.74
N LEU A 45 2.59 -9.13 -0.44
CA LEU A 45 1.76 -9.83 0.55
C LEU A 45 0.30 -9.36 0.59
N PRO A 46 0.01 -8.05 0.71
CA PRO A 46 -1.38 -7.57 0.70
C PRO A 46 -2.14 -7.93 -0.58
N VAL A 47 -1.49 -7.79 -1.74
CA VAL A 47 -2.07 -8.12 -3.04
C VAL A 47 -2.28 -9.63 -3.17
N PHE A 48 -1.34 -10.43 -2.67
CA PHE A 48 -1.46 -11.89 -2.66
C PHE A 48 -2.67 -12.35 -1.83
N PHE A 49 -2.85 -11.82 -0.61
CA PHE A 49 -4.02 -12.14 0.21
C PHE A 49 -5.33 -11.69 -0.45
N ALA A 50 -5.33 -10.53 -1.10
CA ALA A 50 -6.48 -10.05 -1.85
C ALA A 50 -6.82 -10.99 -3.02
N ALA A 51 -5.83 -11.40 -3.82
CA ALA A 51 -6.00 -12.33 -4.93
C ALA A 51 -6.52 -13.69 -4.46
N LEU A 52 -6.03 -14.20 -3.31
CA LEU A 52 -6.58 -15.41 -2.71
C LEU A 52 -8.06 -15.28 -2.38
N GLY A 53 -8.48 -14.13 -1.83
CA GLY A 53 -9.88 -13.82 -1.57
C GLY A 53 -10.72 -13.75 -2.86
N GLU A 54 -10.15 -13.14 -3.91
CA GLU A 54 -10.79 -13.01 -5.21
C GLU A 54 -11.02 -14.38 -5.89
N VAL A 55 -10.08 -15.32 -5.76
CA VAL A 55 -10.29 -16.70 -6.25
C VAL A 55 -11.57 -17.31 -5.65
N PHE A 56 -11.85 -17.09 -4.37
CA PHE A 56 -13.10 -17.58 -3.78
C PHE A 56 -14.33 -16.85 -4.33
N ALA A 57 -14.24 -15.54 -4.56
CA ALA A 57 -15.32 -14.74 -5.15
C ALA A 57 -15.64 -15.20 -6.58
N GLU A 58 -14.62 -15.39 -7.43
CA GLU A 58 -14.80 -15.85 -8.81
C GLU A 58 -15.42 -17.24 -8.87
N ARG A 59 -15.05 -18.13 -7.93
CA ARG A 59 -15.66 -19.46 -7.81
C ARG A 59 -17.14 -19.41 -7.44
N SER A 60 -17.60 -18.34 -6.82
CA SER A 60 -19.02 -18.07 -6.57
C SER A 60 -19.74 -17.32 -7.72
N GLY A 61 -19.03 -17.01 -8.81
CA GLY A 61 -19.59 -16.31 -9.97
C GLY A 61 -19.54 -14.78 -9.87
N LEU A 62 -18.74 -14.23 -8.95
CA LEU A 62 -18.58 -12.79 -8.74
C LEU A 62 -17.14 -12.39 -9.06
N VAL A 63 -16.95 -11.64 -10.14
CA VAL A 63 -15.67 -11.05 -10.54
C VAL A 63 -15.59 -9.64 -9.92
N ASN A 64 -14.53 -9.37 -9.16
CA ASN A 64 -14.43 -8.14 -8.38
C ASN A 64 -13.35 -7.18 -8.91
N VAL A 65 -13.68 -6.46 -9.98
CA VAL A 65 -12.80 -5.41 -10.54
C VAL A 65 -12.61 -4.22 -9.57
N GLY A 66 -13.50 -4.09 -8.58
CA GLY A 66 -13.47 -3.02 -7.56
C GLY A 66 -12.52 -3.29 -6.37
N LEU A 67 -11.63 -4.28 -6.47
CA LEU A 67 -10.83 -4.75 -5.35
C LEU A 67 -9.77 -3.72 -4.89
N GLU A 68 -9.19 -2.95 -5.81
CA GLU A 68 -8.23 -1.89 -5.47
C GLU A 68 -8.84 -0.84 -4.54
N GLY A 69 -10.07 -0.42 -4.81
CA GLY A 69 -10.84 0.49 -3.96
C GLY A 69 -11.12 -0.14 -2.60
N MET A 70 -11.47 -1.42 -2.55
CA MET A 70 -11.67 -2.13 -1.28
C MET A 70 -10.38 -2.19 -0.42
N MET A 71 -9.22 -2.37 -1.04
CA MET A 71 -7.92 -2.31 -0.37
C MET A 71 -7.61 -0.89 0.14
N LEU A 72 -7.88 0.14 -0.66
CA LEU A 72 -7.71 1.54 -0.24
C LEU A 72 -8.62 1.89 0.94
N MET A 73 -9.87 1.44 0.92
CA MET A 73 -10.81 1.65 2.03
C MET A 73 -10.35 0.92 3.30
N ALA A 74 -9.82 -0.30 3.16
CA ALA A 74 -9.25 -1.06 4.28
C ALA A 74 -8.08 -0.32 4.91
N ALA A 75 -7.17 0.20 4.08
CA ALA A 75 -6.00 0.95 4.52
C ALA A 75 -6.42 2.24 5.26
N PHE A 76 -7.37 2.99 4.70
CA PHE A 76 -7.91 4.18 5.33
C PHE A 76 -8.56 3.86 6.69
N GLY A 77 -9.45 2.87 6.74
CA GLY A 77 -10.12 2.47 7.99
C GLY A 77 -9.13 1.92 9.02
N GLY A 78 -8.09 1.23 8.55
CA GLY A 78 -6.98 0.72 9.35
C GLY A 78 -6.23 1.84 10.06
N VAL A 79 -5.77 2.84 9.30
CA VAL A 79 -5.07 3.99 9.87
C VAL A 79 -5.98 4.79 10.78
N LEU A 80 -7.23 5.06 10.37
CA LEU A 80 -8.20 5.78 11.19
C LEU A 80 -8.45 5.07 12.54
N GLY A 81 -8.61 3.75 12.53
CA GLY A 81 -8.84 2.99 13.76
C GLY A 81 -7.62 2.95 14.66
N SER A 82 -6.42 2.78 14.10
CA SER A 82 -5.17 2.82 14.88
C SER A 82 -4.91 4.22 15.44
N ASP A 83 -5.16 5.28 14.67
CA ASP A 83 -4.98 6.68 15.09
C ASP A 83 -5.90 7.04 16.26
N LEU A 84 -7.17 6.63 16.18
CA LEU A 84 -8.16 6.92 17.23
C LEU A 84 -7.96 6.10 18.51
N THR A 85 -7.43 4.90 18.41
CA THR A 85 -7.39 3.94 19.53
C THR A 85 -5.99 3.66 20.08
N GLY A 86 -4.94 3.99 19.32
CA GLY A 86 -3.57 3.60 19.60
C GLY A 86 -3.31 2.09 19.45
N SER A 87 -4.23 1.31 18.89
CA SER A 87 -4.12 -0.15 18.79
C SER A 87 -4.18 -0.65 17.34
N PRO A 88 -3.14 -1.35 16.83
CA PRO A 88 -3.14 -1.88 15.47
C PRO A 88 -4.22 -2.94 15.23
N VAL A 89 -4.63 -3.66 16.29
CA VAL A 89 -5.71 -4.66 16.21
C VAL A 89 -7.06 -3.98 15.98
N LEU A 90 -7.34 -2.89 16.69
CA LEU A 90 -8.57 -2.13 16.50
C LEU A 90 -8.57 -1.39 15.15
N GLY A 91 -7.41 -0.93 14.69
CA GLY A 91 -7.21 -0.48 13.31
C GLY A 91 -7.63 -1.55 12.30
N LEU A 92 -7.08 -2.75 12.40
CA LEU A 92 -7.44 -3.87 11.50
C LEU A 92 -8.95 -4.15 11.49
N LEU A 93 -9.59 -4.18 12.67
CA LEU A 93 -11.05 -4.40 12.76
C LEU A 93 -11.84 -3.27 12.10
N LEU A 94 -11.43 -2.03 12.27
CA LEU A 94 -12.11 -0.90 11.64
C LEU A 94 -11.91 -0.92 10.12
N GLY A 95 -10.71 -1.20 9.64
CA GLY A 95 -10.44 -1.42 8.22
C GLY A 95 -11.35 -2.50 7.62
N LEU A 96 -11.51 -3.62 8.31
CA LEU A 96 -12.41 -4.70 7.91
C LEU A 96 -13.87 -4.23 7.80
N VAL A 97 -14.38 -3.49 8.79
CA VAL A 97 -15.76 -2.98 8.79
C VAL A 97 -15.98 -2.03 7.61
N PHE A 98 -15.06 -1.09 7.38
CA PHE A 98 -15.16 -0.15 6.26
C PHE A 98 -15.16 -0.86 4.91
N THR A 99 -14.29 -1.85 4.73
CA THR A 99 -14.24 -2.63 3.49
C THR A 99 -15.47 -3.51 3.31
N LEU A 100 -16.04 -4.08 4.38
CA LEU A 100 -17.30 -4.81 4.31
C LEU A 100 -18.45 -3.94 3.80
N VAL A 101 -18.51 -2.67 4.17
CA VAL A 101 -19.52 -1.73 3.65
C VAL A 101 -19.36 -1.56 2.13
N ILE A 102 -18.14 -1.35 1.66
CA ILE A 102 -17.85 -1.20 0.22
C ILE A 102 -18.14 -2.50 -0.55
N ALA A 103 -17.72 -3.65 -0.02
CA ALA A 103 -17.99 -4.95 -0.61
C ALA A 103 -19.50 -5.23 -0.67
N SER A 104 -20.26 -4.82 0.34
CA SER A 104 -21.73 -4.97 0.37
C SER A 104 -22.41 -4.14 -0.73
N ILE A 105 -21.90 -2.93 -1.01
CA ILE A 105 -22.39 -2.10 -2.12
C ILE A 105 -22.15 -2.82 -3.46
N GLN A 106 -20.92 -3.32 -3.67
CA GLN A 106 -20.58 -4.05 -4.89
C GLN A 106 -21.46 -5.32 -5.06
N ALA A 107 -21.63 -6.08 -3.98
CA ALA A 107 -22.47 -7.29 -3.98
C ALA A 107 -23.93 -6.95 -4.27
N PHE A 108 -24.47 -5.88 -3.70
CA PHE A 108 -25.83 -5.43 -3.98
C PHE A 108 -26.03 -5.07 -5.46
N VAL A 109 -25.07 -4.36 -6.07
CA VAL A 109 -25.14 -4.00 -7.49
C VAL A 109 -25.03 -5.24 -8.38
N ALA A 110 -24.10 -6.14 -8.08
CA ALA A 110 -23.87 -7.34 -8.88
C ALA A 110 -25.03 -8.35 -8.77
N ILE A 111 -25.54 -8.59 -7.56
CA ILE A 111 -26.49 -9.68 -7.29
C ILE A 111 -27.94 -9.18 -7.40
N ASN A 112 -28.27 -8.07 -6.74
CA ASN A 112 -29.68 -7.63 -6.63
C ASN A 112 -30.10 -6.81 -7.84
N LEU A 113 -29.19 -6.03 -8.43
CA LEU A 113 -29.48 -5.19 -9.59
C LEU A 113 -29.09 -5.83 -10.93
N GLY A 114 -28.36 -6.96 -10.90
CA GLY A 114 -27.86 -7.62 -12.12
C GLY A 114 -26.94 -6.71 -12.95
N GLY A 115 -26.23 -5.79 -12.28
CA GLY A 115 -25.35 -4.82 -12.93
C GLY A 115 -24.09 -5.46 -13.49
N ASP A 116 -23.52 -4.81 -14.51
CA ASP A 116 -22.22 -5.20 -15.04
C ASP A 116 -21.14 -5.00 -13.97
N GLN A 117 -20.49 -6.10 -13.59
CA GLN A 117 -19.52 -6.16 -12.49
C GLN A 117 -18.22 -5.40 -12.82
N ILE A 118 -17.86 -5.31 -14.11
CA ILE A 118 -16.68 -4.58 -14.58
C ILE A 118 -16.96 -3.08 -14.49
N VAL A 119 -18.10 -2.62 -15.02
CA VAL A 119 -18.46 -1.19 -15.01
C VAL A 119 -18.67 -0.69 -13.58
N SER A 120 -19.43 -1.44 -12.76
CA SER A 120 -19.64 -1.09 -11.35
C SER A 120 -18.34 -1.13 -10.54
N GLY A 121 -17.47 -2.11 -10.77
CA GLY A 121 -16.19 -2.22 -10.09
C GLY A 121 -15.25 -1.04 -10.39
N ILE A 122 -15.14 -0.63 -11.65
CA ILE A 122 -14.35 0.55 -12.04
C ILE A 122 -14.94 1.83 -11.41
N ALA A 123 -16.26 1.99 -11.46
CA ALA A 123 -16.93 3.13 -10.85
C ALA A 123 -16.69 3.19 -9.33
N LEU A 124 -16.75 2.04 -8.66
CA LEU A 124 -16.51 1.92 -7.23
C LEU A 124 -15.06 2.22 -6.86
N ASN A 125 -14.07 1.77 -7.65
CA ASN A 125 -12.66 2.15 -7.44
C ASN A 125 -12.47 3.67 -7.50
N ILE A 126 -13.02 4.33 -8.52
CA ILE A 126 -12.91 5.78 -8.68
C ILE A 126 -13.61 6.50 -7.52
N ALA A 127 -14.80 6.03 -7.14
CA ALA A 127 -15.55 6.61 -6.03
C ALA A 127 -14.79 6.49 -4.71
N VAL A 128 -14.22 5.32 -4.41
CA VAL A 128 -13.45 5.10 -3.19
C VAL A 128 -12.12 5.87 -3.21
N LEU A 129 -11.45 5.97 -4.35
CA LEU A 129 -10.25 6.79 -4.50
C LEU A 129 -10.53 8.27 -4.16
N GLY A 130 -11.63 8.81 -4.69
CA GLY A 130 -12.06 10.18 -4.38
C GLY A 130 -12.52 10.34 -2.92
N LEU A 131 -13.28 9.37 -2.41
CA LEU A 131 -13.81 9.38 -1.05
C LEU A 131 -12.70 9.35 -0.01
N THR A 132 -11.75 8.42 -0.14
CA THR A 132 -10.60 8.32 0.77
C THR A 132 -9.73 9.57 0.71
N ALA A 133 -9.45 10.12 -0.48
CA ALA A 133 -8.72 11.37 -0.60
C ALA A 133 -9.43 12.56 0.06
N TYR A 134 -10.76 12.65 -0.09
CA TYR A 134 -11.58 13.67 0.57
C TYR A 134 -11.57 13.50 2.09
N LEU A 135 -11.86 12.30 2.58
CA LEU A 135 -11.92 12.00 4.00
C LEU A 135 -10.56 12.23 4.67
N SER A 136 -9.46 11.86 4.02
CA SER A 136 -8.13 12.10 4.57
C SER A 136 -7.85 13.59 4.80
N ARG A 137 -8.33 14.47 3.91
CA ARG A 137 -8.21 15.92 4.08
C ARG A 137 -9.20 16.50 5.10
N ALA A 138 -10.35 15.87 5.25
CA ALA A 138 -11.38 16.29 6.19
C ALA A 138 -11.03 15.92 7.63
N ILE A 139 -10.35 14.78 7.83
CA ILE A 139 -9.98 14.26 9.16
C ILE A 139 -8.60 14.77 9.57
N TRP A 140 -7.61 14.68 8.68
CA TRP A 140 -6.24 15.11 8.97
C TRP A 140 -5.92 16.41 8.25
N GLU A 141 -5.31 17.36 8.99
CA GLU A 141 -5.03 18.70 8.50
C GLU A 141 -4.25 18.67 7.17
N GLY A 142 -4.89 19.10 6.08
CA GLY A 142 -4.28 19.14 4.74
C GLY A 142 -4.07 17.78 4.08
N GLY A 143 -4.58 16.69 4.66
CA GLY A 143 -4.37 15.32 4.16
C GLY A 143 -3.08 14.66 4.64
N ASN A 144 -2.43 15.21 5.67
CA ASN A 144 -1.23 14.63 6.27
C ASN A 144 -1.60 13.46 7.20
N VAL A 145 -1.77 12.28 6.62
CA VAL A 145 -2.12 11.05 7.34
C VAL A 145 -1.01 10.68 8.34
N PRO A 146 -1.32 10.49 9.63
CA PRO A 146 -0.32 10.20 10.65
C PRO A 146 0.33 8.83 10.45
N GLN A 147 1.58 8.70 10.89
CA GLN A 147 2.21 7.40 11.04
C GLN A 147 1.64 6.71 12.28
N VAL A 148 1.01 5.55 12.08
CA VAL A 148 0.44 4.73 13.14
C VAL A 148 1.36 3.54 13.41
N ASP A 149 1.42 3.13 14.68
CA ASP A 149 2.20 1.95 15.05
C ASP A 149 1.62 0.70 14.38
N GLY A 150 2.52 -0.10 13.81
CA GLY A 150 2.19 -1.39 13.22
C GLY A 150 2.06 -2.49 14.26
N PHE A 151 1.82 -3.71 13.79
CA PHE A 151 1.96 -4.89 14.64
C PHE A 151 3.42 -5.04 15.10
N PRO A 152 3.66 -5.51 16.33
CA PRO A 152 5.01 -5.78 16.80
C PRO A 152 5.67 -6.82 15.90
N THR A 153 6.96 -6.61 15.59
CA THR A 153 7.76 -7.58 14.84
C THR A 153 7.82 -8.89 15.61
N LEU A 154 7.46 -9.99 14.93
CA LEU A 154 7.58 -11.32 15.48
C LEU A 154 8.96 -11.85 15.09
N ASP A 155 9.87 -11.97 16.06
CA ASP A 155 11.22 -12.51 15.87
C ASP A 155 11.36 -13.93 16.46
N PRO A 156 10.92 -14.97 15.73
CA PRO A 156 11.12 -16.34 16.16
C PRO A 156 12.63 -16.70 16.09
N PRO A 157 13.26 -17.11 17.22
CA PRO A 157 14.72 -17.21 17.36
C PRO A 157 15.39 -18.29 16.49
N VAL A 158 14.64 -19.12 15.78
CA VAL A 158 15.18 -20.14 14.85
C VAL A 158 14.99 -19.75 13.39
N LEU A 159 14.00 -18.88 13.11
CA LEU A 159 13.61 -18.49 11.74
C LEU A 159 14.28 -17.18 11.31
N SER A 160 14.52 -16.26 12.25
CA SER A 160 15.22 -15.00 11.98
C SER A 160 16.72 -15.20 11.70
N ASP A 161 17.32 -16.30 12.19
CA ASP A 161 18.76 -16.58 12.06
C ASP A 161 19.14 -17.27 10.73
N ILE A 162 18.17 -17.58 9.86
CA ILE A 162 18.45 -18.26 8.58
C ILE A 162 19.16 -17.28 7.64
N PRO A 163 20.37 -17.59 7.13
CA PRO A 163 21.08 -16.71 6.23
C PRO A 163 20.24 -16.43 4.98
N ILE A 164 20.16 -15.15 4.58
CA ILE A 164 19.36 -14.62 3.47
C ILE A 164 17.85 -14.57 3.76
N LEU A 165 17.22 -15.64 4.24
CA LEU A 165 15.77 -15.66 4.46
C LEU A 165 15.32 -14.86 5.69
N GLY A 166 16.11 -14.87 6.76
CA GLY A 166 15.83 -14.11 7.98
C GLY A 166 15.67 -12.61 7.71
N PRO A 167 16.68 -11.94 7.14
CA PRO A 167 16.64 -10.51 6.80
C PRO A 167 15.58 -10.13 5.75
N ILE A 168 15.10 -11.09 4.96
CA ILE A 168 14.11 -10.81 3.90
C ILE A 168 12.68 -10.86 4.45
N VAL A 169 12.41 -11.68 5.46
CA VAL A 169 11.06 -11.94 5.97
C VAL A 169 10.78 -11.24 7.31
N PHE A 170 11.81 -11.02 8.14
CA PHE A 170 11.65 -10.53 9.51
C PHE A 170 12.19 -9.10 9.75
N GLU A 171 12.89 -8.50 8.78
CA GLU A 171 13.29 -7.06 8.79
C GLU A 171 12.42 -6.22 7.86
#